data_AF-A0A9P0C7A9-F1
#
_entry.id   AF-A0A9P0C7A9-F1
#
_cell.length_a   1.000
_cell.length_b   1.000
_cell.length_c   1.000
_cell.angle_alpha   90.00
_cell.angle_beta   90.00
_cell.angle_gamma   90.00
#
_symmetry.space_group_name_H-M   'P 1'
#
loop_
_entity.id
_entity.type
_entity.pdbx_description
1 polymer ?
#
loop_
_entity_poly.entity_id
_entity_poly.type
_entity_poly.pdbx_seq_one_letter_code
_entity_poly.pdbx_strand_id
1 'polypeptide(L)'
;MGTVASLIKFGYLIVIVTMILIIWGSIASASSGSALYGHRYGALEAHKDDPPCVFNPLCTCSKAVPDLGIVRCRNVPLPRIPPPLNSSKVFMLILENNGLEYFEPHFLEGTGLYHLQIMHNPLHLIPGDAFQGLERSLSELEISHSYLATIPSRAMRHLQKLKYLNLEGKMTFCLSIFGF
;
A
#
# COMPACT_ATOMS: atom_id res chain seq x y z
N MET A 1 -26.89 44.93 48.04
CA MET A 1 -27.25 44.29 46.75
C MET A 1 -26.06 44.15 45.77
N GLY A 2 -24.90 44.81 45.98
CA GLY A 2 -23.77 44.75 45.04
C GLY A 2 -22.81 43.56 45.16
N THR A 3 -22.74 42.86 46.31
CA THR A 3 -21.77 41.77 46.54
C THR A 3 -22.17 40.44 45.91
N VAL A 4 -23.46 40.09 45.96
CA VAL A 4 -24.01 38.84 45.40
C VAL A 4 -23.91 38.80 43.88
N ALA A 5 -24.16 39.93 43.21
CA ALA A 5 -24.01 40.04 41.76
C ALA A 5 -22.55 39.91 41.30
N SER A 6 -21.59 40.35 42.12
CA SER A 6 -20.16 40.22 41.83
C SER A 6 -19.69 38.76 41.97
N LEU A 7 -20.21 38.01 42.95
CA LEU A 7 -19.93 36.59 43.14
C LEU A 7 -20.46 35.73 41.99
N ILE A 8 -21.66 36.04 41.48
CA ILE A 8 -22.25 35.35 40.33
C ILE A 8 -21.42 35.59 39.06
N LYS A 9 -20.96 36.83 38.84
CA LYS A 9 -20.06 37.15 37.71
C LYS A 9 -18.72 36.42 37.83
N PHE A 10 -18.17 36.30 39.03
CA PHE A 10 -16.91 35.59 39.26
C PHE A 10 -17.06 34.08 39.03
N GLY A 11 -18.17 33.49 39.48
CA GLY A 11 -18.49 32.09 39.23
C GLY A 11 -18.64 31.78 37.74
N TYR A 12 -19.34 32.64 36.99
CA TYR A 12 -19.49 32.48 35.54
C TYR A 12 -18.15 32.58 34.79
N LEU A 13 -17.27 33.49 35.23
CA LEU A 13 -15.94 33.67 34.64
C LEU A 13 -15.06 32.44 34.85
N ILE A 14 -15.12 31.81 36.02
CA ILE A 14 -14.40 30.55 36.30
C ILE A 14 -14.89 29.43 35.38
N VAL A 15 -16.20 29.27 35.20
CA VAL A 15 -16.77 28.22 34.33
C VAL A 15 -16.38 28.43 32.85
N ILE A 16 -16.36 29.67 32.38
CA ILE A 16 -15.90 29.98 31.01
C ILE A 16 -14.41 29.63 30.86
N VAL A 17 -13.57 30.01 31.82
CA VAL A 17 -12.13 29.74 31.77
C VAL A 17 -11.86 28.24 31.79
N THR A 18 -12.56 27.46 32.62
CA THR A 18 -12.38 26.00 32.65
C THR A 18 -12.86 25.32 31.37
N MET A 19 -13.97 25.77 30.77
CA MET A 19 -14.43 25.27 29.46
C MET A 19 -13.44 25.57 28.34
N ILE A 20 -12.87 26.78 28.32
CA ILE A 20 -11.84 27.15 27.34
C ILE A 20 -10.58 26.28 27.52
N LEU A 21 -10.15 26.03 28.75
CA LEU A 21 -9.00 25.17 29.04
C LEU A 21 -9.24 23.70 28.66
N ILE A 22 -10.45 23.18 28.84
CA ILE A 22 -10.81 21.80 28.43
C ILE A 22 -10.85 21.68 26.90
N ILE A 23 -11.40 22.68 26.20
CA ILE A 23 -11.40 22.74 24.74
C ILE A 23 -9.96 22.83 24.21
N TRP A 24 -9.12 23.69 24.79
CA TRP A 24 -7.71 23.83 24.41
C TRP A 24 -6.88 22.60 24.76
N GLY A 25 -7.13 21.93 25.89
CA GLY A 25 -6.47 20.66 26.23
C GLY A 25 -6.80 19.55 25.24
N SER A 26 -8.05 19.51 24.77
CA SER A 26 -8.52 18.56 23.75
C SER A 26 -7.88 18.85 22.37
N ILE A 27 -7.74 20.13 22.01
CA ILE A 27 -7.11 20.55 20.76
C ILE A 27 -5.58 20.40 20.80
N ALA A 28 -4.94 20.65 21.95
CA ALA A 28 -3.49 20.48 22.12
C ALA A 28 -3.08 18.99 22.11
N SER A 29 -3.95 18.10 22.58
CA SER A 29 -3.77 16.65 22.40
C SER A 29 -3.94 16.21 20.93
N ALA A 30 -4.54 17.04 20.07
CA ALA A 30 -4.73 16.77 18.66
C ALA A 30 -3.63 17.38 17.77
N SER A 31 -2.67 18.12 18.35
CA SER A 31 -1.55 18.72 17.61
C SER A 31 -0.19 18.18 18.06
N SER A 32 -0.01 16.86 18.04
CA SER A 32 1.31 16.27 17.78
C SER A 32 1.60 16.39 16.27
N GLY A 33 1.85 17.64 15.84
CA GLY A 33 2.30 17.97 14.49
C GLY A 33 3.75 17.55 14.29
N SER A 34 3.96 16.27 14.01
CA SER A 34 5.21 15.73 13.46
C SER A 34 4.87 14.81 12.29
N ALA A 35 4.47 15.39 11.16
CA ALA A 35 4.22 14.66 9.92
C ALA A 35 4.61 15.52 8.69
N LEU A 36 5.86 15.98 8.67
CA LEU A 36 6.51 16.38 7.43
C LEU A 36 6.79 15.11 6.61
N TYR A 37 5.90 14.86 5.65
CA TYR A 37 6.23 14.35 4.31
C TYR A 37 6.69 12.89 4.11
N GLY A 38 6.91 12.09 5.16
CA GLY A 38 7.44 10.70 5.04
C GLY A 38 6.45 9.54 5.09
N HIS A 39 5.13 9.77 5.30
CA HIS A 39 4.20 8.74 5.78
C HIS A 39 3.15 8.24 4.78
N ARG A 40 3.25 8.52 3.47
CA ARG A 40 2.18 8.07 2.56
C ARG A 40 2.15 6.55 2.35
N TYR A 41 3.26 5.82 2.59
CA TYR A 41 3.29 4.35 2.75
C TYR A 41 4.46 3.92 3.67
N GLY A 42 4.75 4.71 4.71
CA GLY A 42 5.77 4.36 5.70
C GLY A 42 5.23 3.27 6.62
N ALA A 43 5.80 2.06 6.51
CA ALA A 43 5.60 0.91 7.38
C ALA A 43 4.17 0.81 7.92
N LEU A 44 3.29 0.17 7.15
CA LEU A 44 2.18 -0.51 7.76
C LEU A 44 2.80 -1.52 8.72
N GLU A 45 2.93 -1.14 10.00
CA GLU A 45 3.17 -2.06 11.09
C GLU A 45 2.26 -3.23 10.80
N ALA A 46 2.87 -4.41 10.59
CA ALA A 46 2.13 -5.63 10.37
C ALA A 46 1.02 -5.62 11.41
N HIS A 47 -0.22 -5.48 10.96
CA HIS A 47 -1.39 -5.53 11.83
C HIS A 47 -1.16 -6.81 12.63
N LYS A 48 -0.89 -6.66 13.92
CA LYS A 48 -0.27 -7.69 14.78
C LYS A 48 -1.11 -8.96 14.89
N ASP A 49 -2.23 -9.01 14.18
CA ASP A 49 -3.32 -9.97 14.24
C ASP A 49 -3.75 -10.52 12.86
N ASP A 50 -3.11 -10.15 11.74
CA ASP A 50 -3.46 -10.75 10.43
C ASP A 50 -3.03 -12.24 10.41
N PRO A 51 -3.94 -13.18 10.11
CA PRO A 51 -3.62 -14.60 10.08
C PRO A 51 -2.63 -14.96 8.97
N PRO A 52 -1.91 -16.09 9.10
CA PRO A 52 -1.06 -16.59 8.04
C PRO A 52 -1.87 -16.94 6.79
N CYS A 53 -1.28 -16.70 5.62
CA CYS A 53 -1.87 -17.11 4.37
C CYS A 53 -1.87 -18.64 4.21
N VAL A 54 -2.92 -19.19 3.59
CA VAL A 54 -3.06 -20.65 3.36
C VAL A 54 -1.91 -21.23 2.52
N PHE A 55 -1.35 -20.44 1.59
CA PHE A 55 -0.26 -20.88 0.71
C PHE A 55 1.13 -20.78 1.33
N ASN A 56 1.31 -19.95 2.37
CA ASN A 56 2.59 -19.80 3.04
C ASN A 56 2.40 -19.18 4.45
N PRO A 57 2.82 -19.87 5.52
CA PRO A 57 2.63 -19.40 6.90
C PRO A 57 3.49 -18.19 7.27
N LEU A 58 4.51 -17.85 6.47
CA LEU A 58 5.37 -16.68 6.67
C LEU A 58 4.81 -15.42 5.99
N CYS A 59 3.74 -15.54 5.21
CA CYS A 59 2.98 -14.42 4.66
C CYS A 59 1.73 -14.16 5.50
N THR A 60 1.24 -12.92 5.49
CA THR A 60 0.00 -12.54 6.19
C THR A 60 -1.10 -12.14 5.22
N CYS A 61 -2.32 -12.54 5.56
CA CYS A 61 -3.52 -12.30 4.78
C CYS A 61 -4.58 -11.70 5.70
N SER A 62 -5.21 -10.59 5.32
CA SER A 62 -6.23 -9.92 6.15
C SER A 62 -7.53 -10.73 6.33
N LYS A 63 -7.74 -11.73 5.45
CA LYS A 63 -8.96 -12.55 5.37
C LYS A 63 -8.61 -13.95 4.84
N ALA A 64 -9.57 -14.87 4.95
CA ALA A 64 -9.44 -16.24 4.45
C ALA A 64 -10.07 -16.40 3.04
N VAL A 65 -9.69 -17.48 2.33
CA VAL A 65 -10.29 -17.88 1.04
C VAL A 65 -11.83 -17.86 1.13
N PRO A 66 -12.55 -17.33 0.12
CA PRO A 66 -12.10 -16.97 -1.22
C PRO A 66 -11.67 -15.51 -1.44
N ASP A 67 -11.67 -14.67 -0.39
CA ASP A 67 -11.22 -13.27 -0.46
C ASP A 67 -10.10 -13.07 0.54
N LEU A 68 -8.86 -12.96 0.05
CA LEU A 68 -7.68 -12.78 0.91
C LEU A 68 -7.50 -11.33 1.37
N GLY A 69 -8.21 -10.38 0.75
CA GLY A 69 -8.11 -8.95 1.04
C GLY A 69 -6.69 -8.44 0.79
N ILE A 70 -5.98 -8.04 1.84
CA ILE A 70 -4.59 -7.59 1.79
C ILE A 70 -3.65 -8.76 2.04
N VAL A 71 -2.74 -8.99 1.09
CA VAL A 71 -1.70 -10.02 1.16
C VAL A 71 -0.35 -9.34 1.30
N ARG A 72 0.42 -9.74 2.32
CA ARG A 72 1.78 -9.23 2.56
C ARG A 72 2.75 -10.40 2.69
N CYS A 73 3.77 -10.40 1.83
CA CYS A 73 4.86 -11.35 1.89
C CYS A 73 6.18 -10.56 1.84
N ARG A 74 6.93 -10.55 2.94
CA ARG A 74 8.23 -9.88 3.03
C ARG A 74 9.31 -10.87 3.45
N ASN A 75 10.44 -10.88 2.75
CA ASN A 75 11.59 -11.76 3.05
C ASN A 75 11.24 -13.27 2.99
N VAL A 76 10.23 -13.64 2.22
CA VAL A 76 9.84 -15.03 1.99
C VAL A 76 10.19 -15.40 0.56
N PRO A 77 10.98 -16.46 0.31
CA PRO A 77 11.31 -16.88 -1.05
C PRO A 77 10.05 -17.29 -1.83
N LEU A 78 9.68 -16.48 -2.82
CA LEU A 78 8.57 -16.69 -3.74
C LEU A 78 9.06 -16.39 -5.16
N PRO A 79 9.83 -17.31 -5.78
CA PRO A 79 10.34 -17.12 -7.14
C PRO A 79 9.21 -17.04 -8.19
N ARG A 80 8.01 -17.49 -7.83
CA ARG A 80 6.78 -17.41 -8.61
C ARG A 80 5.61 -17.09 -7.67
N ILE A 81 4.54 -16.53 -8.22
CA ILE A 81 3.34 -16.21 -7.46
C ILE A 81 2.50 -17.50 -7.25
N PRO A 82 2.08 -17.84 -6.02
CA PRO A 82 1.42 -19.12 -5.72
C PRO A 82 -0.03 -19.20 -6.24
N PRO A 83 -0.49 -20.34 -6.78
CA PRO A 83 -1.81 -20.48 -7.43
C PRO A 83 -3.03 -19.98 -6.64
N PRO A 84 -3.11 -20.12 -5.30
CA PRO A 84 -4.25 -19.61 -4.54
C PRO A 84 -4.47 -18.09 -4.65
N LEU A 85 -3.46 -17.31 -5.03
CA LEU A 85 -3.62 -15.87 -5.27
C LEU A 85 -4.38 -15.56 -6.57
N ASN A 86 -4.24 -16.40 -7.61
CA ASN A 86 -4.94 -16.24 -8.88
C ASN A 86 -6.43 -16.56 -8.72
N SER A 87 -6.76 -17.61 -7.95
CA SER A 87 -8.15 -18.04 -7.76
C SER A 87 -8.91 -17.29 -6.65
N SER A 88 -8.30 -16.31 -5.99
CA SER A 88 -8.91 -15.59 -4.86
C SER A 88 -9.07 -14.11 -5.18
N LYS A 89 -10.05 -13.47 -4.54
CA LYS A 89 -10.10 -12.00 -4.54
C LYS A 89 -8.96 -11.46 -3.71
N VAL A 90 -8.25 -10.48 -4.25
CA VAL A 90 -7.14 -9.80 -3.59
C VAL A 90 -7.33 -8.31 -3.81
N PHE A 91 -7.42 -7.54 -2.74
CA PHE A 91 -7.54 -6.09 -2.79
C PHE A 91 -6.18 -5.42 -2.93
N MET A 92 -5.18 -5.89 -2.18
CA MET A 92 -3.83 -5.33 -2.16
C MET A 92 -2.80 -6.45 -2.04
N LEU A 93 -1.78 -6.42 -2.89
CA LEU A 93 -0.70 -7.41 -2.93
C LEU A 93 0.65 -6.71 -2.74
N ILE A 94 1.31 -7.01 -1.63
CA ILE A 94 2.62 -6.47 -1.27
C ILE A 94 3.64 -7.61 -1.27
N LEU A 95 4.56 -7.57 -2.23
CA LEU A 95 5.66 -8.52 -2.39
C LEU A 95 6.98 -7.77 -2.26
N GLU A 96 7.71 -8.02 -1.18
CA GLU A 96 8.97 -7.35 -0.88
C GLU A 96 10.09 -8.34 -0.58
N ASN A 97 11.19 -8.22 -1.33
CA ASN A 97 12.38 -9.06 -1.15
C ASN A 97 12.02 -10.55 -1.14
N ASN A 98 11.28 -11.00 -2.15
CA ASN A 98 10.83 -12.38 -2.29
C ASN A 98 11.64 -13.20 -3.29
N GLY A 99 12.58 -12.59 -4.03
CA GLY A 99 13.29 -13.28 -5.11
C GLY A 99 12.40 -13.58 -6.32
N LEU A 100 11.34 -12.79 -6.55
CA LEU A 100 10.46 -12.94 -7.71
C LEU A 100 11.20 -12.54 -9.00
N GLU A 101 11.48 -13.51 -9.86
CA GLU A 101 12.23 -13.32 -11.12
C GLU A 101 11.31 -13.17 -12.34
N TYR A 102 10.13 -13.81 -12.30
CA TYR A 102 9.20 -13.89 -13.42
C TYR A 102 7.78 -13.56 -12.99
N PHE A 103 7.12 -12.69 -13.76
CA PHE A 103 5.71 -12.36 -13.58
C PHE A 103 4.89 -13.12 -14.63
N GLU A 104 4.01 -14.01 -14.18
CA GLU A 104 3.24 -14.87 -15.07
C GLU A 104 2.08 -14.11 -15.75
N PRO A 105 1.90 -14.26 -17.07
CA PRO A 105 0.77 -13.70 -17.81
C PRO A 105 -0.58 -14.07 -17.19
N HIS A 106 -1.57 -13.17 -17.24
CA HIS A 106 -2.94 -13.43 -16.81
C HIS A 106 -3.10 -13.86 -15.33
N PHE A 107 -2.03 -13.85 -14.53
CA PHE A 107 -2.07 -14.40 -13.18
C PHE A 107 -2.98 -13.61 -12.22
N LEU A 108 -3.16 -12.31 -12.47
CA LEU A 108 -4.02 -11.46 -11.67
C LEU A 108 -5.45 -11.34 -12.24
N GLU A 109 -5.75 -12.09 -13.30
CA GLU A 109 -7.06 -12.06 -13.94
C GLU A 109 -8.14 -12.52 -12.95
N GLY A 110 -9.13 -11.65 -12.69
CA GLY A 110 -10.23 -11.97 -11.77
C GLY A 110 -9.96 -11.72 -10.28
N THR A 111 -8.74 -11.31 -9.89
CA THR A 111 -8.43 -10.97 -8.49
C THR A 111 -9.16 -9.71 -8.01
N GLY A 112 -9.43 -8.78 -8.93
CA GLY A 112 -10.01 -7.46 -8.61
C GLY A 112 -9.02 -6.51 -7.92
N LEU A 113 -7.71 -6.72 -8.13
CA LEU A 113 -6.64 -6.00 -7.45
C LEU A 113 -6.75 -4.48 -7.63
N TYR A 114 -6.65 -3.76 -6.52
CA TYR A 114 -6.66 -2.29 -6.46
C TYR A 114 -5.25 -1.72 -6.36
N HIS A 115 -4.37 -2.36 -5.56
CA HIS A 115 -2.99 -1.93 -5.33
C HIS A 115 -2.03 -3.11 -5.47
N LEU A 116 -1.07 -2.99 -6.39
CA LEU A 116 0.07 -3.90 -6.54
C LEU A 116 1.38 -3.21 -6.18
N GLN A 117 2.13 -3.80 -5.25
CA GLN A 117 3.43 -3.33 -4.82
C GLN A 117 4.46 -4.48 -4.89
N ILE A 118 5.46 -4.33 -5.75
CA ILE A 118 6.57 -5.28 -5.93
C ILE A 118 7.88 -4.53 -5.71
N MET A 119 8.55 -4.81 -4.59
CA MET A 119 9.77 -4.10 -4.20
C MET A 119 10.93 -5.05 -3.97
N HIS A 120 12.14 -4.63 -4.32
CA HIS A 120 13.36 -5.41 -4.05
C HIS A 120 13.31 -6.84 -4.60
N ASN A 121 12.66 -7.03 -5.74
CA ASN A 121 12.60 -8.34 -6.41
C ASN A 121 13.44 -8.30 -7.68
N PRO A 122 14.15 -9.39 -8.04
CA PRO A 122 14.97 -9.45 -9.23
C PRO A 122 14.14 -9.60 -10.52
N LEU A 123 13.05 -8.85 -10.65
CA LEU A 123 12.12 -8.97 -11.76
C LEU A 123 12.74 -8.34 -13.02
N HIS A 124 12.91 -9.15 -14.06
CA HIS A 124 13.56 -8.73 -15.30
C HIS A 124 12.59 -8.27 -16.39
N LEU A 125 11.43 -8.93 -16.48
CA LEU A 125 10.44 -8.72 -17.52
C LEU A 125 9.02 -8.77 -16.94
N ILE A 126 8.18 -7.86 -17.42
CA ILE A 126 6.73 -7.89 -17.19
C ILE A 126 6.09 -8.10 -18.56
N PRO A 127 5.38 -9.23 -18.79
CA PRO A 127 4.77 -9.51 -20.07
C PRO A 127 3.62 -8.53 -20.36
N GLY A 128 3.29 -8.35 -21.65
CA GLY A 128 2.33 -7.33 -22.10
C GLY A 128 0.88 -7.56 -21.65
N ASP A 129 0.60 -8.75 -21.12
CA ASP A 129 -0.69 -9.26 -20.62
C ASP A 129 -0.64 -9.54 -19.10
N ALA A 130 0.41 -9.10 -18.40
CA ALA A 130 0.58 -9.28 -16.96
C ALA A 130 -0.60 -8.72 -16.13
N PHE A 131 -1.18 -7.60 -16.57
CA PHE A 131 -2.26 -6.89 -15.86
C PHE A 131 -3.62 -7.05 -16.54
N GLN A 132 -3.78 -8.06 -17.39
CA GLN A 132 -5.07 -8.39 -18.01
C GLN A 132 -6.12 -8.70 -16.93
N GLY A 133 -7.34 -8.21 -17.13
CA GLY A 133 -8.44 -8.35 -16.18
C GLY A 133 -8.44 -7.31 -15.04
N LEU A 134 -7.42 -6.45 -14.97
CA LEU A 134 -7.31 -5.38 -13.97
C LEU A 134 -7.66 -3.98 -14.51
N GLU A 135 -8.15 -3.89 -15.75
CA GLU A 135 -8.36 -2.64 -16.49
C GLU A 135 -9.23 -1.65 -15.73
N ARG A 136 -10.19 -2.16 -14.94
CA ARG A 136 -11.18 -1.37 -14.20
C ARG A 136 -10.98 -1.37 -12.69
N SER A 137 -9.97 -2.07 -12.17
CA SER A 137 -9.75 -2.20 -10.71
C SER A 137 -8.44 -1.58 -10.25
N LEU A 138 -7.35 -1.76 -10.99
CA LEU A 138 -6.01 -1.35 -10.53
C LEU A 138 -5.88 0.18 -10.56
N SER A 139 -5.55 0.75 -9.42
CA SER A 139 -5.41 2.19 -9.21
C SER A 139 -3.98 2.57 -8.85
N GLU A 140 -3.25 1.69 -8.17
CA GLU A 140 -1.90 1.94 -7.67
C GLU A 140 -0.98 0.80 -8.10
N LEU A 141 0.04 1.14 -8.89
CA LEU A 141 1.07 0.20 -9.34
C LEU A 141 2.43 0.73 -8.93
N GLU A 142 3.12 -0.01 -8.08
CA GLU A 142 4.49 0.26 -7.67
C GLU A 142 5.38 -0.94 -7.95
N ILE A 143 6.40 -0.72 -8.77
CA ILE A 143 7.46 -1.68 -9.02
C ILE A 143 8.79 -0.96 -8.86
N SER A 144 9.44 -1.15 -7.72
CA SER A 144 10.66 -0.44 -7.34
C SER A 144 11.81 -1.39 -7.00
N HIS A 145 13.02 -0.86 -7.10
CA HIS A 145 14.28 -1.59 -6.84
C HIS A 145 14.33 -2.97 -7.53
N SER A 146 13.88 -3.01 -8.78
CA SER A 146 13.87 -4.22 -9.62
C SER A 146 14.91 -4.12 -10.76
N TYR A 147 15.14 -5.21 -11.50
CA TYR A 147 16.05 -5.25 -12.67
C TYR A 147 15.29 -5.18 -14.00
N LEU A 148 14.23 -4.38 -14.05
CA LEU A 148 13.41 -4.25 -15.24
C LEU A 148 14.25 -3.76 -16.42
N ALA A 149 14.33 -4.57 -17.47
CA ALA A 149 15.06 -4.23 -18.68
C ALA A 149 14.38 -3.09 -19.46
N THR A 150 13.05 -3.05 -19.43
CA THR A 150 12.23 -2.08 -20.16
C THR A 150 10.97 -1.72 -19.37
N ILE A 151 10.49 -0.50 -19.56
CA ILE A 151 9.18 -0.07 -19.05
C ILE A 151 8.08 -0.85 -19.79
N PRO A 152 7.17 -1.56 -19.09
CA PRO A 152 6.14 -2.41 -19.71
C PRO A 152 4.94 -1.60 -20.20
N SER A 153 5.17 -0.69 -21.15
CA SER A 153 4.14 0.21 -21.69
C SER A 153 2.92 -0.54 -22.25
N ARG A 154 3.13 -1.70 -22.89
CA ARG A 154 2.05 -2.57 -23.37
C ARG A 154 1.14 -3.07 -22.24
N ALA A 155 1.72 -3.55 -21.15
CA ALA A 155 0.97 -4.09 -20.01
C ALA A 155 0.11 -3.03 -19.33
N MET A 156 0.56 -1.78 -19.32
CA MET A 156 -0.14 -0.69 -18.62
C MET A 156 -1.15 0.06 -19.49
N ARG A 157 -1.07 -0.07 -20.82
CA ARG A 157 -1.88 0.71 -21.78
C ARG A 157 -3.39 0.61 -21.53
N HIS A 158 -3.85 -0.52 -20.99
CA HIS A 158 -5.27 -0.82 -20.83
C HIS A 158 -5.82 -0.51 -19.43
N LEU A 159 -4.99 -0.04 -18.50
CA LEU A 159 -5.38 0.26 -17.12
C LEU A 159 -6.12 1.61 -17.03
N GLN A 160 -7.46 1.57 -17.02
CA GLN A 160 -8.33 2.76 -17.09
C GLN A 160 -8.45 3.51 -15.76
N LYS A 161 -8.17 2.83 -14.64
CA LYS A 161 -8.30 3.39 -13.28
C LYS A 161 -6.97 3.72 -12.63
N LEU A 162 -5.85 3.53 -13.33
CA LEU A 162 -4.52 3.79 -12.79
C LEU A 162 -4.36 5.28 -12.47
N LYS A 163 -4.07 5.59 -11.21
CA LYS A 163 -3.84 6.96 -10.70
C LYS A 163 -2.42 7.17 -10.23
N TYR A 164 -1.77 6.11 -9.76
CA TYR A 164 -0.41 6.13 -9.27
C TYR A 164 0.41 5.05 -9.97
N LEU A 165 1.52 5.47 -10.56
CA LEU A 165 2.47 4.61 -11.21
C LEU A 165 3.88 4.99 -10.72
N ASN A 166 4.53 4.06 -10.03
CA ASN A 166 5.95 4.16 -9.71
C ASN A 166 6.69 2.99 -10.34
N LEU A 167 7.62 3.29 -11.25
CA LEU A 167 8.49 2.30 -11.88
C LEU A 167 9.94 2.73 -11.66
N GLU A 168 10.58 2.12 -10.67
CA GLU A 168 11.99 2.33 -10.37
C GLU A 168 12.75 1.03 -10.66
N GLY A 169 13.24 0.91 -11.89
CA GLY A 169 14.14 -0.16 -12.30
C GLY A 169 15.58 0.32 -12.31
N LYS A 170 16.52 -0.55 -11.91
CA LYS A 170 17.89 -0.44 -12.39
C LYS A 170 17.85 -0.82 -13.86
N MET A 171 17.60 0.16 -14.72
CA MET A 171 17.62 -0.03 -16.17
C MET A 171 19.06 -0.37 -16.56
N THR A 172 19.41 -1.66 -16.52
CA THR A 172 20.64 -2.18 -17.09
C THR A 172 20.51 -1.98 -18.58
N PHE A 173 20.97 -0.82 -19.01
CA PHE A 173 21.19 -0.34 -20.35
C PHE A 173 20.74 -1.30 -21.47
N CYS A 174 19.82 -0.81 -22.28
CA CYS A 174 19.69 -1.14 -23.69
C CYS A 174 21.00 -0.76 -24.43
N LEU A 175 22.12 -1.43 -24.13
CA LEU A 175 23.41 -1.26 -24.80
C LEU A 175 23.76 -2.48 -25.67
N SER A 176 22.91 -3.50 -25.75
CA SER A 176 23.09 -4.64 -26.65
C SER A 176 22.27 -4.56 -27.95
N ILE A 177 21.65 -3.43 -28.29
CA ILE A 177 20.86 -3.26 -29.54
C ILE A 177 21.47 -2.27 -30.55
N PHE A 178 22.58 -1.59 -30.22
CA PHE A 178 23.40 -0.94 -31.25
C PHE A 178 24.75 -1.65 -31.38
N GLY A 179 24.68 -2.89 -31.87
CA GLY A 179 25.80 -3.46 -32.60
C GLY A 179 25.84 -2.85 -33.99
N PHE A 180 26.70 -1.86 -34.17
CA PHE A 180 27.37 -1.51 -35.42
C PHE A 180 28.80 -1.09 -35.10
#